data_AF-A0A3S3R6W2-F1
#
_entry.id   AF-A0A3S3R6W2-F1
#
_cell.length_a   1.000
_cell.length_b   1.000
_cell.length_c   1.000
_cell.angle_alpha   90.00
_cell.angle_beta   90.00
_cell.angle_gamma   90.00
#
_symmetry.space_group_name_H-M   'P 1'
#
loop_
_entity.id
_entity.type
_entity.pdbx_description
1 polymer ?
#
loop_
_entity_poly.entity_id
_entity_poly.type
_entity_poly.pdbx_seq_one_letter_code
_entity_poly.pdbx_strand_id
1 'polypeptide(L)'
;MYSFSHVSTTNKKPQNYGNKLGFYRMPTGIYRHLMGETLSAMNVKELKQLETRLEKGISRIRSKKNELLFAEIEYMQKREIDLQNSNMYLRAKISENERAQQNMNVLPAHEYEVMPAFDSRNFLHVNLLEPHHGYSNHEQTALHLG
;
A
#
# COMPACT_ATOMS: atom_id res chain seq x y z
N MET A 1 -12.24 4.80 71.12
CA MET A 1 -13.41 5.37 70.42
C MET A 1 -13.16 5.27 68.93
N TYR A 2 -13.77 4.31 68.23
CA TYR A 2 -13.83 4.30 66.77
C TYR A 2 -15.30 4.39 66.39
N SER A 3 -15.70 5.48 65.74
CA SER A 3 -17.05 5.71 65.24
C SER A 3 -17.18 5.07 63.85
N PHE A 4 -18.16 4.19 63.70
CA PHE A 4 -18.48 3.56 62.42
C PHE A 4 -19.41 4.48 61.62
N SER A 5 -18.87 5.17 60.61
CA SER A 5 -19.64 6.01 59.71
C SER A 5 -20.52 5.13 58.80
N HIS A 6 -21.84 5.30 58.88
CA HIS A 6 -22.77 4.60 58.00
C HIS A 6 -22.66 5.14 56.57
N VAL A 7 -22.26 4.29 55.62
CA VAL A 7 -22.32 4.58 54.19
C VAL A 7 -23.77 4.44 53.74
N SER A 8 -24.40 5.57 53.41
CA SER A 8 -25.72 5.58 52.76
C SER A 8 -25.56 5.18 51.29
N THR A 9 -26.09 4.01 50.92
CA THR A 9 -26.18 3.59 49.52
C THR A 9 -27.28 4.40 48.83
N THR A 10 -26.89 5.44 48.11
CA THR A 10 -27.83 6.15 47.23
C THR A 10 -28.19 5.25 46.06
N ASN A 11 -29.45 4.83 46.01
CA ASN A 11 -30.02 4.00 44.96
C ASN A 11 -30.03 4.80 43.64
N LYS A 12 -28.97 4.67 42.82
CA LYS A 12 -28.94 5.21 41.47
C LYS A 12 -29.90 4.38 40.61
N LYS A 13 -30.99 5.01 40.14
CA LYS A 13 -31.93 4.39 39.20
C LYS A 13 -31.18 3.78 38.01
N PRO A 14 -31.59 2.60 37.51
CA PRO A 14 -30.93 1.96 36.37
C PRO A 14 -30.98 2.90 35.17
N GLN A 15 -29.81 3.18 34.58
CA GLN A 15 -29.73 3.89 33.31
C GLN A 15 -30.43 3.03 32.25
N ASN A 16 -31.51 3.56 31.68
CA ASN A 16 -32.26 2.91 30.63
C ASN A 16 -31.43 2.95 29.33
N TYR A 17 -30.78 1.85 28.98
CA TYR A 17 -30.07 1.65 27.71
C TYR A 17 -31.00 1.28 26.55
N GLY A 18 -32.31 1.56 26.66
CA GLY A 18 -33.26 1.38 25.59
C GLY A 18 -32.95 2.33 24.44
N ASN A 19 -32.66 1.75 23.26
CA ASN A 19 -32.68 2.39 21.94
C ASN A 19 -31.42 3.13 21.43
N LYS A 20 -30.20 2.74 21.83
CA LYS A 20 -29.00 3.16 21.08
C LYS A 20 -28.91 2.52 19.67
N LEU A 21 -29.52 1.35 19.45
CA LEU A 21 -29.52 0.67 18.14
C LEU A 21 -30.27 1.44 17.03
N GLY A 22 -31.29 2.22 17.40
CA GLY A 22 -32.08 3.00 16.43
C GLY A 22 -31.29 4.14 15.80
N PHE A 23 -30.30 4.69 16.52
CA PHE A 23 -29.48 5.81 16.05
C PHE A 23 -28.44 5.42 14.98
N TYR A 24 -27.92 4.19 15.01
CA TYR A 24 -26.97 3.69 14.01
C TYR A 24 -27.65 3.00 12.82
N ARG A 25 -28.96 2.75 12.91
CA ARG A 25 -29.72 2.17 11.81
C ARG A 25 -30.15 3.29 10.87
N MET A 26 -29.45 3.42 9.75
CA MET A 26 -29.90 4.25 8.63
C MET A 26 -31.35 3.88 8.29
N PRO A 27 -32.27 4.86 8.13
CA PRO A 27 -33.65 4.57 7.78
C PRO A 27 -33.70 3.72 6.52
N THR A 28 -34.16 2.48 6.65
CA THR A 28 -34.12 1.49 5.57
C THR A 28 -34.83 1.99 4.31
N GLY A 29 -35.88 2.80 4.46
CA GLY A 29 -36.56 3.44 3.32
C GLY A 29 -35.65 4.35 2.48
N ILE A 30 -34.76 5.13 3.11
CA ILE A 30 -33.85 6.02 2.38
C ILE A 30 -32.79 5.21 1.63
N TYR A 31 -32.27 4.14 2.25
CA TYR A 31 -31.32 3.24 1.59
C TYR A 31 -31.96 2.54 0.40
N ARG A 32 -33.17 2.01 0.56
CA ARG A 32 -33.93 1.39 -0.52
C ARG A 32 -34.12 2.34 -1.71
N HIS A 33 -34.55 3.58 -1.47
CA HIS A 33 -34.69 4.56 -2.54
C HIS A 33 -33.34 4.88 -3.21
N LEU A 34 -32.25 5.01 -2.45
CA LEU A 34 -30.90 5.19 -3.01
C LEU A 34 -30.47 4.02 -3.90
N MET A 35 -30.90 2.81 -3.58
CA MET A 35 -30.65 1.59 -4.35
C MET A 35 -31.64 1.41 -5.52
N GLY A 36 -32.56 2.34 -5.73
CA GLY A 36 -33.57 2.27 -6.79
C GLY A 36 -34.77 1.37 -6.45
N GLU A 37 -34.98 1.02 -5.18
CA GLU A 37 -36.11 0.22 -4.71
C GLU A 37 -37.29 1.10 -4.27
N THR A 38 -38.51 0.55 -4.30
CA THR A 38 -39.76 1.20 -3.82
C THR A 38 -40.05 2.57 -4.47
N LEU A 39 -39.56 2.82 -5.68
CA LEU A 39 -39.72 4.11 -6.38
C LEU A 39 -41.18 4.40 -6.78
N SER A 40 -42.02 3.38 -6.92
CA SER A 40 -43.44 3.53 -7.29
C SER A 40 -44.28 4.29 -6.26
N ALA A 41 -43.83 4.37 -5.01
CA ALA A 41 -44.47 5.12 -3.94
C ALA A 41 -44.04 6.60 -3.90
N MET A 42 -43.05 6.99 -4.71
CA MET A 42 -42.51 8.35 -4.75
C MET A 42 -43.23 9.19 -5.80
N ASN A 43 -43.50 10.46 -5.47
CA ASN A 43 -44.01 11.41 -6.46
C ASN A 43 -42.88 11.98 -7.34
N VAL A 44 -43.24 12.67 -8.43
CA VAL A 44 -42.28 13.23 -9.39
C VAL A 44 -41.27 14.18 -8.75
N LYS A 45 -41.66 14.94 -7.73
CA LYS A 45 -40.76 15.87 -7.02
C LYS A 45 -39.72 15.11 -6.21
N GLU A 46 -40.12 14.06 -5.50
CA GLU A 46 -39.23 13.21 -4.71
C GLU A 46 -38.25 12.45 -5.61
N LEU A 47 -38.71 11.97 -6.77
CA LEU A 47 -37.85 11.30 -7.76
C LEU A 47 -36.77 12.24 -8.29
N LYS A 48 -37.13 13.48 -8.67
CA LYS A 48 -36.15 14.50 -9.10
C LYS A 48 -35.12 14.84 -8.02
N GLN A 49 -35.55 14.87 -6.75
CA GLN A 49 -34.65 15.11 -5.63
C GLN A 49 -33.69 13.94 -5.41
N LEU A 50 -34.18 12.70 -5.53
CA LEU A 50 -33.37 11.50 -5.44
C LEU A 50 -32.32 11.46 -6.54
N GLU A 51 -32.72 11.69 -7.79
CA GLU A 51 -31.83 11.77 -8.95
C GLU A 51 -30.74 12.82 -8.75
N THR A 52 -31.10 14.05 -8.36
CA THR A 52 -30.15 15.13 -8.08
C THR A 52 -29.15 14.73 -6.98
N ARG A 53 -29.61 14.01 -5.95
CA ARG A 53 -28.75 13.55 -4.85
C ARG A 53 -27.76 12.48 -5.32
N LEU A 54 -28.22 11.53 -6.14
CA LEU A 54 -27.38 10.49 -6.71
C LEU A 54 -26.34 11.08 -7.65
N GLU A 55 -26.72 12.00 -8.53
CA GLU A 55 -25.82 12.67 -9.47
C GLU A 55 -24.68 13.41 -8.75
N LYS A 56 -25.03 14.17 -7.69
CA LYS A 56 -24.04 14.84 -6.83
C LYS A 56 -23.14 13.83 -6.10
N GLY A 57 -23.70 12.73 -5.61
CA GLY A 57 -22.94 11.67 -4.93
C GLY A 57 -21.92 11.01 -5.85
N ILE A 58 -22.37 10.60 -7.04
CA ILE A 58 -21.53 9.99 -8.07
C ILE A 58 -20.42 10.95 -8.50
N SER A 59 -20.76 12.22 -8.75
CA SER A 59 -19.79 13.26 -9.10
C SER A 59 -18.71 13.41 -8.03
N ARG A 60 -19.09 13.46 -6.73
CA ARG A 60 -18.13 13.54 -5.62
C ARG A 60 -17.23 12.31 -5.54
N ILE A 61 -17.78 11.11 -5.69
CA ILE A 61 -17.00 9.86 -5.69
C ILE A 61 -15.98 9.87 -6.83
N ARG A 62 -16.41 10.26 -8.03
CA ARG A 62 -15.53 10.34 -9.21
C ARG A 62 -14.41 11.36 -9.00
N SER A 63 -14.73 12.56 -8.54
CA SER A 63 -13.72 13.59 -8.24
C SER A 63 -12.71 13.10 -7.20
N LYS A 64 -13.17 12.47 -6.11
CA LYS A 64 -12.26 11.96 -5.08
C LYS A 64 -11.39 10.81 -5.59
N LYS A 65 -11.95 9.91 -6.40
CA LYS A 65 -11.18 8.84 -7.04
C LYS A 65 -10.07 9.43 -7.93
N ASN A 66 -10.40 10.44 -8.74
CA ASN A 66 -9.42 11.09 -9.61
C ASN A 66 -8.33 11.80 -8.80
N GLU A 67 -8.70 12.55 -7.76
CA GLU A 67 -7.75 13.21 -6.85
C GLU A 67 -6.74 12.20 -6.26
N LEU A 68 -7.23 11.06 -5.77
CA LEU A 68 -6.37 10.02 -5.21
C LEU A 68 -5.49 9.35 -6.27
N LEU A 69 -6.02 9.10 -7.47
CA LEU A 69 -5.25 8.53 -8.57
C LEU A 69 -4.11 9.47 -9.00
N PHE A 70 -4.38 10.77 -9.10
CA PHE A 70 -3.33 11.75 -9.43
C PHE A 70 -2.25 11.80 -8.35
N ALA A 71 -2.64 11.83 -7.07
CA ALA A 71 -1.67 11.79 -5.97
C ALA A 71 -0.80 10.52 -6.01
N GLU A 72 -1.37 9.36 -6.33
CA GLU A 72 -0.62 8.11 -6.44
C GLU A 72 0.35 8.12 -7.64
N ILE A 73 -0.09 8.64 -8.80
CA ILE A 73 0.78 8.78 -9.98
C ILE A 73 1.97 9.68 -9.67
N GLU A 74 1.74 10.84 -9.07
CA GLU A 74 2.80 11.78 -8.69
C GLU A 74 3.79 11.14 -7.70
N TYR A 75 3.29 10.39 -6.72
CA TYR A 75 4.11 9.68 -5.76
C TYR A 75 4.99 8.61 -6.45
N MET A 76 4.41 7.81 -7.34
CA MET A 76 5.13 6.78 -8.10
C MET A 76 6.21 7.38 -9.01
N GLN A 77 5.91 8.47 -9.72
CA GLN A 77 6.88 9.17 -10.57
C GLN A 77 8.06 9.72 -9.77
N LYS A 78 7.80 10.33 -8.61
CA LYS A 78 8.88 10.80 -7.73
C LYS A 78 9.75 9.65 -7.25
N ARG A 79 9.14 8.54 -6.84
CA ARG A 79 9.84 7.34 -6.38
C ARG A 79 10.70 6.74 -7.50
N GLU A 80 10.21 6.72 -8.73
CA GLU A 80 10.98 6.28 -9.89
C GLU A 80 12.25 7.11 -10.08
N ILE A 81 12.13 8.45 -10.03
CA ILE A 81 13.27 9.37 -10.17
C ILE A 81 14.30 9.13 -9.05
N ASP A 82 13.86 9.04 -7.80
CA ASP A 82 14.74 8.81 -6.65
C ASP A 82 15.51 7.48 -6.77
N LEU A 83 14.83 6.43 -7.26
CA LEU A 83 15.45 5.13 -7.52
C LEU A 83 16.45 5.18 -8.68
N GLN A 84 16.11 5.86 -9.78
CA GLN A 84 17.01 6.05 -10.92
C GLN A 84 18.28 6.80 -10.51
N ASN A 85 18.12 7.87 -9.73
CA ASN A 85 19.25 8.63 -9.19
C ASN A 85 20.15 7.79 -8.29
N SER A 86 19.55 7.00 -7.39
CA SER A 86 20.29 6.08 -6.51
C SER A 86 21.03 5.01 -7.30
N ASN A 87 20.39 4.45 -8.33
CA ASN A 87 20.99 3.43 -9.19
C ASN A 87 22.18 4.00 -9.98
N MET A 88 22.02 5.20 -10.53
CA MET A 88 23.09 5.91 -11.27
C MET A 88 24.29 6.19 -10.36
N TYR A 89 24.06 6.66 -9.13
CA TYR A 89 25.11 6.89 -8.15
C TYR A 89 25.88 5.61 -7.81
N LEU A 90 25.17 4.51 -7.56
CA LEU A 90 25.80 3.21 -7.25
C LEU A 90 26.64 2.71 -8.43
N ARG A 91 26.14 2.82 -9.67
CA ARG A 91 26.90 2.44 -10.87
C ARG A 91 28.18 3.25 -11.00
N ALA A 92 28.12 4.56 -10.80
CA ALA A 92 29.30 5.42 -10.82
C ALA A 92 30.31 5.00 -9.74
N LYS A 93 29.85 4.67 -8.54
CA LYS A 93 30.71 4.23 -7.44
C LYS A 93 31.37 2.87 -7.70
N ILE A 94 30.64 1.94 -8.34
CA ILE A 94 31.19 0.65 -8.76
C ILE A 94 32.32 0.86 -9.78
N SER A 95 32.07 1.63 -10.84
CA SER A 95 33.08 1.91 -11.87
C SER A 95 34.31 2.63 -11.31
N GLU A 96 34.15 3.53 -10.34
CA GLU A 96 35.29 4.15 -9.64
C GLU A 96 36.10 3.13 -8.85
N ASN A 97 35.43 2.23 -8.11
CA ASN A 97 36.09 1.20 -7.32
C ASN A 97 36.86 0.20 -8.20
N GLU A 98 36.26 -0.24 -9.32
CA GLU A 98 36.90 -1.12 -10.30
C GLU A 98 38.17 -0.48 -10.88
N ARG A 99 38.15 0.82 -11.18
CA ARG A 99 39.33 1.56 -11.66
C ARG A 99 40.41 1.70 -10.58
N ALA A 100 40.02 1.94 -9.33
CA ALA A 100 40.95 1.99 -8.21
C ALA A 100 41.63 0.64 -7.95
N GLN A 101 40.88 -0.48 -8.05
CA GLN A 101 41.43 -1.83 -7.96
C GLN A 101 42.40 -2.13 -9.12
N GLN A 102 42.05 -1.74 -10.35
CA GLN A 102 42.95 -1.87 -11.50
C GLN A 102 44.25 -1.07 -11.28
N ASN A 103 44.17 0.17 -10.80
CA ASN A 103 45.35 1.00 -10.52
C ASN A 103 46.26 0.43 -9.42
N MET A 104 45.70 -0.24 -8.40
CA MET A 104 46.51 -0.90 -7.36
C MET A 104 47.23 -2.16 -7.87
N ASN A 105 46.70 -2.82 -8.91
CA ASN A 105 47.33 -3.99 -9.53
C ASN A 105 48.46 -3.64 -10.52
N VAL A 106 48.72 -2.36 -10.82
CA VAL A 106 49.77 -1.92 -11.78
C VAL A 106 51.07 -1.48 -11.09
N LEU A 107 51.19 -1.57 -9.77
CA LEU A 107 52.50 -1.46 -9.11
C LEU A 107 53.26 -2.77 -9.35
N PRO A 108 54.52 -2.74 -9.84
CA PRO A 108 55.29 -3.96 -10.07
C PRO A 108 55.62 -4.55 -8.71
N ALA A 109 54.80 -5.50 -8.26
CA ALA A 109 55.15 -6.38 -7.17
C ALA A 109 56.33 -7.23 -7.65
N HIS A 110 57.50 -6.93 -7.09
CA HIS A 110 58.64 -7.82 -7.15
C HIS A 110 58.22 -9.25 -6.83
N GLU A 111 58.83 -10.19 -7.55
CA GLU A 111 58.60 -11.63 -7.56
C GLU A 111 58.50 -12.24 -6.15
N TYR A 112 57.28 -12.40 -5.64
CA TYR A 112 57.02 -13.34 -4.55
C TYR A 112 55.73 -14.09 -4.87
N GLU A 113 55.88 -15.40 -5.10
CA GLU A 113 54.90 -16.46 -5.33
C GLU A 113 53.41 -16.08 -5.48
N VAL A 114 52.90 -16.37 -6.67
CA VAL A 114 51.49 -16.26 -7.09
C VAL A 114 50.60 -17.11 -6.18
N MET A 115 49.85 -16.46 -5.29
CA MET A 115 48.68 -17.06 -4.65
C MET A 115 47.51 -17.02 -5.65
N PRO A 116 46.78 -18.12 -5.89
CA PRO A 116 45.75 -18.15 -6.92
C PRO A 116 44.62 -17.18 -6.57
N ALA A 117 44.15 -16.44 -7.58
CA ALA A 117 43.05 -15.51 -7.44
C ALA A 117 41.82 -16.23 -6.84
N PHE A 118 41.30 -15.70 -5.73
CA PHE A 118 40.09 -16.20 -5.10
C PHE A 118 38.89 -15.91 -6.00
N ASP A 119 38.50 -16.89 -6.83
CA ASP A 119 37.30 -16.80 -7.66
C ASP A 119 36.06 -17.14 -6.82
N SER A 120 35.33 -16.10 -6.41
CA SER A 120 34.08 -16.22 -5.65
C SER A 120 32.98 -16.97 -6.43
N ARG A 121 33.16 -17.21 -7.75
CA ARG A 121 32.21 -18.01 -8.54
C ARG A 121 32.21 -19.49 -8.19
N ASN A 122 33.27 -20.02 -7.58
CA ASN A 122 33.34 -21.44 -7.20
C ASN A 122 32.55 -21.79 -5.93
N PHE A 123 32.18 -20.79 -5.10
CA PHE A 123 31.50 -21.06 -3.84
C PHE A 123 30.02 -21.45 -3.99
N LEU A 124 29.41 -21.12 -5.13
CA LEU A 124 27.98 -21.38 -5.38
C LEU A 124 27.73 -22.71 -6.11
N HIS A 125 28.77 -23.41 -6.57
CA HIS A 125 28.60 -24.56 -7.47
C HIS A 125 28.57 -25.93 -6.75
N VAL A 126 28.83 -26.00 -5.44
CA VAL A 126 29.01 -27.28 -4.73
C VAL A 126 27.74 -27.76 -4.00
N ASN A 127 26.56 -27.21 -4.28
CA ASN A 127 25.35 -27.63 -3.55
C ASN A 127 24.04 -27.76 -4.35
N LEU A 128 24.08 -28.20 -5.62
CA LEU A 128 22.83 -28.47 -6.35
C LEU A 128 22.86 -29.68 -7.30
N LEU A 129 23.28 -30.84 -6.77
CA LEU A 129 22.88 -32.13 -7.34
C LEU A 129 21.69 -32.69 -6.55
N GLU A 130 20.48 -32.26 -6.89
CA GLU A 130 19.33 -33.16 -6.99
C GLU A 130 18.20 -32.54 -7.85
N PRO A 131 17.46 -33.35 -8.61
CA PRO A 131 16.50 -32.89 -9.61
C PRO A 131 15.10 -32.72 -9.03
N HIS A 132 14.28 -31.98 -9.80
CA HIS A 132 12.85 -32.20 -10.03
C HIS A 132 11.84 -31.14 -9.51
N HIS A 133 10.87 -30.87 -10.41
CA HIS A 133 9.57 -30.21 -10.26
C HIS A 133 9.51 -28.70 -10.45
N GLY A 134 9.18 -28.31 -11.69
CA GLY A 134 8.98 -26.93 -12.12
C GLY A 134 7.68 -26.29 -11.64
N TYR A 135 7.65 -24.97 -11.76
CA TYR A 135 6.50 -24.20 -12.21
C TYR A 135 7.02 -23.01 -13.02
N SER A 136 6.49 -22.91 -14.23
CA SER A 136 6.71 -21.83 -15.20
C SER A 136 6.27 -20.50 -14.61
N ASN A 137 7.22 -19.59 -14.43
CA ASN A 137 6.97 -18.15 -14.37
C ASN A 137 7.90 -17.51 -15.39
N HIS A 138 7.35 -17.14 -16.55
CA HIS A 138 7.97 -16.08 -17.33
C HIS A 138 6.89 -15.11 -17.79
N GLU A 139 7.05 -13.89 -17.27
CA GLU A 139 6.33 -12.68 -17.59
C GLU A 139 6.49 -12.33 -19.08
N GLN A 140 5.44 -11.76 -19.67
CA GLN A 140 5.61 -10.81 -20.77
C GLN A 140 4.79 -9.55 -20.44
N THR A 141 5.37 -8.67 -19.64
CA THR A 141 4.92 -7.29 -19.46
C THR A 141 5.57 -6.45 -20.55
N ALA A 142 4.96 -6.41 -21.74
CA ALA A 142 5.35 -5.49 -22.81
C ALA A 142 4.39 -4.31 -22.83
N LEU A 143 4.72 -3.24 -22.09
CA LEU A 143 4.07 -1.94 -22.25
C LEU A 143 4.70 -1.24 -23.47
N HIS A 144 3.98 -1.23 -24.60
CA HIS A 144 4.32 -0.37 -25.74
C HIS A 144 3.56 0.95 -25.60
N LEU A 145 4.30 2.04 -25.51
CA LEU A 145 3.78 3.40 -25.65
C LEU A 145 3.73 3.74 -27.15
N GLY A 146 2.53 4.08 -27.63
CA GLY A 146 2.24 4.62 -28.96
C GLY A 146 0.97 5.45 -28.89
#